data_AF-G1VXY4-F1
#
_entry.id   AF-G1VXY4-F1
#
_cell.length_a   1.000
_cell.length_b   1.000
_cell.length_c   1.000
_cell.angle_alpha   90.00
_cell.angle_beta   90.00
_cell.angle_gamma   90.00
#
_symmetry.space_group_name_H-M   'P 1'
#
loop_
_entity.id
_entity.type
_entity.pdbx_description
1 polymer ?
#
loop_
_entity_poly.entity_id
_entity_poly.type
_entity_poly.pdbx_seq_one_letter_code
_entity_poly.pdbx_strand_id
1 'polypeptide(L)'
;MAKKIKTTNGWIAYMLNEKEILKLKEVHCFGSVCDSCNNHLTKGYYVPILNHCMCEHCFMDWEKISRYCERDVKYEQQNIKWFESWLVYLGNENRYNTR
;
A
#
# COMPACT_ATOMS: atom_id res chain seq x y z
N MET A 1 10.05 -6.39 2.46
CA MET A 1 9.14 -5.43 3.12
C MET A 1 8.80 -4.38 2.08
N ALA A 2 7.57 -3.87 2.13
CA ALA A 2 7.00 -2.98 1.13
C ALA A 2 7.97 -1.86 0.72
N LYS A 3 8.12 -1.63 -0.59
CA LYS A 3 9.02 -0.59 -1.10
C LYS A 3 8.26 0.73 -1.21
N LYS A 4 8.60 1.69 -0.36
CA LYS A 4 8.10 3.08 -0.45
C LYS A 4 8.65 3.75 -1.72
N ILE A 5 7.77 4.41 -2.47
CA ILE A 5 8.10 5.19 -3.67
C ILE A 5 7.41 6.55 -3.59
N LYS A 6 7.98 7.54 -4.27
CA LYS A 6 7.33 8.82 -4.54
C LYS A 6 6.85 8.80 -5.99
N THR A 7 5.58 9.09 -6.21
CA THR A 7 4.96 9.14 -7.53
C THR A 7 5.48 10.34 -8.31
N THR A 8 5.34 10.32 -9.63
CA THR A 8 5.71 11.48 -10.48
C THR A 8 4.96 12.74 -10.08
N ASN A 9 3.76 12.58 -9.54
CA ASN A 9 2.88 13.69 -9.20
C ASN A 9 3.04 14.15 -7.75
N GLY A 10 3.93 13.54 -6.97
CA GLY A 10 4.34 14.03 -5.64
C GLY A 10 3.79 13.25 -4.44
N TRP A 11 2.84 12.35 -4.65
CA TRP A 11 2.28 11.46 -3.62
C TRP A 11 3.25 10.34 -3.24
N ILE A 12 2.99 9.68 -2.12
CA ILE A 12 3.67 8.45 -1.72
C ILE A 12 2.85 7.24 -2.18
N ALA A 13 3.54 6.17 -2.55
CA ALA A 13 2.93 4.84 -2.69
C ALA A 13 3.87 3.76 -2.15
N TYR A 14 3.35 2.57 -1.91
CA TYR A 14 4.12 1.42 -1.48
C TYR A 14 3.90 0.26 -2.44
N MET A 15 4.99 -0.22 -3.03
CA MET A 15 4.96 -1.42 -3.85
C MET A 15 4.96 -2.66 -2.95
N LEU A 16 4.06 -3.58 -3.27
CA LEU A 16 3.87 -4.84 -2.56
C LEU A 16 4.00 -6.00 -3.55
N ASN A 17 4.78 -7.01 -3.18
CA ASN A 17 4.75 -8.29 -3.88
C ASN A 17 3.64 -9.20 -3.30
N GLU A 18 3.35 -10.30 -4.01
CA GLU A 18 2.32 -11.26 -3.61
C GLU A 18 2.46 -11.76 -2.17
N LYS A 19 3.67 -12.09 -1.70
CA LYS A 19 3.90 -12.56 -0.33
C LYS A 19 3.55 -11.49 0.70
N GLU A 20 3.86 -10.23 0.41
CA GLU A 20 3.53 -9.10 1.28
C GLU A 20 2.02 -8.86 1.33
N ILE A 21 1.33 -8.96 0.18
CA ILE A 21 -0.13 -8.87 0.11
C ILE A 21 -0.79 -9.97 0.95
N LEU A 22 -0.32 -11.21 0.83
CA LEU A 22 -0.85 -12.34 1.60
C LEU A 22 -0.68 -12.13 3.11
N LYS A 23 0.51 -11.72 3.57
CA LYS A 23 0.75 -11.41 4.99
C LYS A 23 -0.16 -10.29 5.51
N LEU A 24 -0.34 -9.23 4.73
CA LEU A 24 -1.23 -8.12 5.10
C LEU A 24 -2.70 -8.56 5.14
N LYS A 25 -3.09 -9.51 4.27
CA LYS A 25 -4.43 -10.12 4.29
C LYS A 25 -4.67 -10.99 5.52
N GLU A 26 -3.69 -11.79 5.92
CA GLU A 26 -3.79 -12.67 7.10
C GLU A 26 -4.09 -11.88 8.38
N VAL A 27 -3.56 -10.66 8.49
CA VAL A 27 -3.83 -9.75 9.62
C VAL A 27 -4.99 -8.77 9.36
N HIS A 28 -5.78 -9.00 8.31
CA HIS A 28 -6.93 -8.18 7.93
C HIS A 28 -6.60 -6.70 7.69
N CYS A 29 -5.35 -6.37 7.32
CA CYS A 29 -4.95 -5.00 6.97
C CYS A 29 -5.56 -4.59 5.62
N PHE A 30 -5.50 -5.46 4.60
CA PHE A 30 -6.16 -5.30 3.29
C PHE A 30 -6.65 -6.64 2.71
N GLY A 31 -7.43 -6.59 1.64
CA GLY A 31 -7.76 -7.77 0.83
C GLY A 31 -6.65 -8.21 -0.14
N SER A 32 -6.92 -9.30 -0.88
CA SER A 32 -6.06 -9.80 -1.98
C SER A 32 -6.62 -9.46 -3.37
N VAL A 33 -7.45 -8.43 -3.46
CA VAL A 33 -8.06 -7.93 -4.70
C VAL A 33 -7.81 -6.44 -4.82
N CYS A 34 -7.78 -5.94 -6.04
CA CYS A 34 -7.60 -4.53 -6.32
C CYS A 34 -8.84 -3.75 -5.88
N ASP A 35 -8.65 -2.71 -5.08
CA ASP A 35 -9.77 -1.86 -4.60
C ASP A 35 -10.45 -1.03 -5.70
N SER A 36 -9.88 -1.02 -6.93
CA SER A 36 -10.43 -0.30 -8.08
C SER A 36 -11.13 -1.22 -9.09
N CYS A 37 -10.50 -2.33 -9.51
CA CYS A 37 -11.07 -3.22 -10.54
C CYS A 37 -11.46 -4.61 -10.04
N ASN A 38 -11.28 -4.92 -8.75
CA ASN A 38 -11.58 -6.20 -8.12
C ASN A 38 -10.79 -7.43 -8.64
N ASN A 39 -9.86 -7.25 -9.58
CA ASN A 39 -8.96 -8.32 -9.99
C ASN A 39 -8.00 -8.71 -8.87
N HIS A 40 -7.61 -9.99 -8.82
CA HIS A 40 -6.63 -10.48 -7.85
C HIS A 40 -5.28 -9.78 -7.97
N LEU A 41 -4.66 -9.49 -6.82
CA LEU A 41 -3.36 -8.83 -6.74
C LEU A 41 -2.23 -9.85 -6.62
N THR A 42 -1.40 -9.96 -7.65
CA THR A 42 -0.08 -10.62 -7.60
C THR A 42 1.04 -9.59 -7.36
N LYS A 43 0.78 -8.32 -7.69
CA LYS A 43 1.58 -7.15 -7.39
C LYS A 43 0.63 -6.00 -7.08
N GLY A 44 0.90 -5.29 -5.99
CA GLY A 44 0.03 -4.25 -5.46
C GLY A 44 0.75 -2.94 -5.25
N TYR A 45 0.00 -1.85 -5.33
CA TYR A 45 0.44 -0.50 -5.02
C TYR A 45 -0.53 0.08 -4.00
N TYR A 46 -0.09 0.15 -2.74
CA TYR A 46 -0.85 0.85 -1.72
C TYR A 46 -0.61 2.35 -1.85
N VAL A 47 -1.70 3.10 -2.05
CA VAL A 47 -1.72 4.55 -2.21
C VAL A 47 -2.37 5.16 -0.97
N PRO A 48 -1.58 5.70 -0.02
CA PRO A 48 -2.10 6.15 1.26
C PRO A 48 -3.09 7.30 1.15
N ILE A 49 -2.94 8.20 0.16
CA ILE A 49 -3.89 9.30 -0.04
C ILE A 49 -5.30 8.81 -0.40
N LEU A 50 -5.42 7.64 -1.03
CA LEU A 50 -6.71 6.99 -1.32
C LEU A 50 -7.11 5.96 -0.26
N ASN A 51 -6.15 5.54 0.58
CA ASN A 51 -6.25 4.34 1.39
C ASN A 51 -6.67 3.10 0.57
N HIS A 52 -6.07 2.91 -0.61
CA HIS A 52 -6.41 1.82 -1.54
C HIS A 52 -5.16 1.03 -1.95
N CYS A 53 -5.31 -0.28 -2.08
CA CYS A 53 -4.35 -1.17 -2.70
C CYS A 53 -4.79 -1.49 -4.14
N MET A 54 -4.01 -1.02 -5.12
CA MET A 54 -4.34 -1.12 -6.53
C MET A 54 -3.42 -2.10 -7.27
N CYS A 55 -3.95 -2.74 -8.31
CA CYS A 55 -3.10 -3.44 -9.28
C CYS A 55 -2.27 -2.41 -10.07
N GLU A 56 -1.24 -2.88 -10.76
CA GLU A 56 -0.34 -2.02 -11.53
C GLU A 56 -1.06 -1.13 -12.54
N HIS A 57 -2.02 -1.69 -13.27
CA HIS A 57 -2.78 -0.93 -14.27
C HIS A 57 -3.59 0.22 -13.64
N CYS A 58 -4.38 -0.07 -12.61
CA CYS A 58 -5.17 0.93 -11.89
C CYS A 58 -4.28 1.98 -11.22
N PHE A 59 -3.13 1.59 -10.67
CA PHE A 59 -2.17 2.51 -10.09
C PHE A 59 -1.60 3.48 -11.13
N MET A 60 -1.16 2.98 -12.29
CA MET A 60 -0.63 3.83 -13.37
C MET A 60 -1.70 4.79 -13.90
N ASP A 61 -2.94 4.34 -14.06
CA ASP A 61 -4.02 5.19 -14.55
C ASP A 61 -4.40 6.27 -13.53
N TRP A 62 -4.43 5.93 -12.24
CA TRP A 62 -4.58 6.92 -11.18
C TRP A 62 -3.40 7.90 -11.16
N GLU A 63 -2.15 7.41 -11.21
CA GLU A 63 -0.95 8.25 -11.17
C GLU A 63 -0.98 9.28 -12.30
N LYS A 64 -1.32 8.90 -13.54
CA LYS A 64 -1.44 9.82 -14.69
C LYS A 64 -2.36 11.01 -14.45
N ILE A 65 -3.47 10.82 -13.75
CA ILE A 65 -4.50 11.87 -13.57
C ILE A 65 -4.48 12.53 -12.19
N SER A 66 -3.79 11.92 -11.23
CA SER A 66 -3.72 12.41 -9.85
C SER A 66 -3.11 13.81 -9.79
N ARG A 67 -3.56 14.64 -8.86
CA ARG A 67 -2.98 15.96 -8.62
C ARG A 67 -2.60 16.06 -7.16
N TYR A 68 -1.36 16.48 -6.89
CA TYR A 68 -0.94 16.72 -5.52
C TYR A 68 -1.64 17.94 -4.93
N CYS A 69 -2.08 17.80 -3.69
CA CYS A 69 -2.78 18.83 -2.94
C CYS A 69 -2.20 18.88 -1.53
N GLU A 70 -1.58 20.01 -1.18
CA GLU A 70 -0.94 20.19 0.13
C GLU A 70 -1.93 20.02 1.29
N ARG A 71 -3.20 20.37 1.09
CA ARG A 71 -4.25 20.23 2.11
C ARG A 71 -4.50 18.76 2.51
N ASP A 72 -4.26 17.82 1.60
CA ASP A 72 -4.54 16.40 1.86
C ASP A 72 -3.32 15.64 2.38
N VAL A 73 -2.15 16.32 2.48
CA VAL A 73 -0.92 15.73 3.04
C VAL A 73 -1.14 15.21 4.44
N LYS A 74 -1.89 15.93 5.28
CA LYS A 74 -2.17 15.47 6.65
C LYS A 74 -2.94 14.15 6.67
N TYR A 75 -3.83 13.93 5.70
CA TYR A 75 -4.59 12.68 5.57
C TYR A 75 -3.69 11.55 5.05
N GLU A 76 -2.90 11.82 4.01
CA GLU A 76 -1.91 10.86 3.50
C GLU A 76 -0.94 10.41 4.61
N GLN A 77 -0.44 11.35 5.42
CA GLN A 77 0.49 11.05 6.52
C GLN A 77 -0.14 10.20 7.64
N GLN A 78 -1.45 10.31 7.88
CA GLN A 78 -2.14 9.45 8.85
C GLN A 78 -2.18 8.01 8.34
N ASN A 79 -2.53 7.83 7.06
CA ASN A 79 -2.58 6.51 6.43
C ASN A 79 -1.18 5.89 6.28
N ILE A 80 -0.15 6.70 6.00
CA ILE A 80 1.25 6.27 6.04
C ILE A 80 1.62 5.72 7.43
N LYS A 81 1.35 6.47 8.50
CA LYS A 81 1.67 6.04 9.87
C LYS A 81 0.94 4.75 10.25
N TRP A 82 -0.36 4.68 9.93
CA TRP A 82 -1.16 3.48 10.16
C TRP A 82 -0.56 2.29 9.41
N PHE A 83 -0.25 2.43 8.12
CA PHE A 83 0.29 1.34 7.32
C PHE A 83 1.69 0.92 7.75
N GLU A 84 2.59 1.86 8.04
CA GLU A 84 3.94 1.56 8.51
C GLU A 84 3.93 0.84 9.87
N SER A 85 2.94 1.07 10.72
CA SER A 85 2.80 0.32 11.98
C SER A 85 2.51 -1.17 11.76
N TRP A 86 1.72 -1.52 10.73
CA TRP A 86 1.51 -2.91 10.32
C TRP A 86 2.76 -3.54 9.73
N LEU A 87 3.53 -2.79 8.94
CA LEU A 87 4.81 -3.29 8.41
C LEU A 87 5.81 -3.60 9.52
N VAL A 88 5.88 -2.77 10.56
CA VAL A 88 6.71 -3.01 11.74
C VAL A 88 6.23 -4.25 12.50
N TYR A 89 4.92 -4.37 12.74
CA TYR A 89 4.31 -5.54 13.38
C TYR A 89 4.68 -6.84 12.66
N LEU A 90 4.42 -6.91 11.35
CA LEU A 90 4.73 -8.07 10.51
C LEU A 90 6.24 -8.33 10.37
N GLY A 91 7.06 -7.27 10.40
CA GLY A 91 8.51 -7.36 10.43
C GLY A 91 9.05 -7.99 11.71
N ASN A 92 8.40 -7.70 12.84
CA ASN A 92 8.75 -8.24 14.16
C ASN A 92 8.27 -9.69 14.34
N GLU A 93 7.08 -10.07 13.86
CA GLU A 93 6.60 -11.45 13.94
C GLU A 93 7.55 -12.46 13.27
N ASN A 94 8.17 -12.09 12.14
CA ASN A 94 9.17 -12.96 11.49
C ASN A 94 10.39 -13.24 12.39
N ARG A 95 10.65 -12.44 13.44
CA ARG A 95 11.75 -12.67 14.40
C ARG A 95 11.39 -13.65 15.51
N TYR A 96 10.10 -13.88 15.77
CA TYR A 96 9.64 -14.76 16.85
C TYR A 96 9.23 -16.16 16.36
N ASN A 97 8.89 -16.31 15.07
CA ASN A 97 8.54 -17.59 14.45
C ASN A 97 9.74 -18.39 13.89
N THR A 98 10.98 -17.99 14.18
CA THR A 98 12.20 -18.75 13.83
C THR A 98 12.72 -19.61 14.99
N ARG A 99 11.84 -20.20 15.81
CA ARG A 99 12.19 -21.18 16.85
C ARG A 99 11.49 -22.50 16.61
#